data_AF-X8GU25-F1
#
_entry.id   AF-X8GU25-F1
#
_cell.length_a   1.000
_cell.length_b   1.000
_cell.length_c   1.000
_cell.angle_alpha   90.00
_cell.angle_beta   90.00
_cell.angle_gamma   90.00
#
_symmetry.space_group_name_H-M   'P 1'
#
loop_
_entity.id
_entity.type
_entity.pdbx_description
1 polymer ?
#
loop_
_entity_poly.entity_id
_entity_poly.type
_entity_poly.pdbx_seq_one_letter_code
_entity_poly.pdbx_strand_id
1 'polypeptide(L)' 'MATITLNVTDEEKQLITDFSEANNMSISELILKIIEDLEDEEDYKLAVERINDPNNKTCGTLKELATEFGIDYDEL' A
#
# COMPACT_ATOMS: atom_id res chain seq x y z
N MET A 1 -1.14 13.57 10.14
CA MET A 1 -1.16 12.43 11.07
C MET A 1 -2.61 11.97 11.16
N ALA A 2 -2.92 10.80 10.65
CA ALA A 2 -4.27 10.24 10.68
C ALA A 2 -4.49 9.52 12.02
N THR A 3 -5.75 9.45 12.47
CA THR A 3 -6.13 8.70 13.66
C THR A 3 -7.19 7.68 13.27
N ILE A 4 -6.96 6.43 13.64
CA ILE A 4 -7.91 5.34 13.43
C ILE A 4 -8.46 4.95 14.80
N THR A 5 -9.78 4.84 14.89
CA THR A 5 -10.47 4.35 16.08
C THR A 5 -11.17 3.06 15.73
N LEU A 6 -10.88 2.00 16.47
CA LEU A 6 -11.47 0.68 16.29
C LEU A 6 -12.39 0.38 17.46
N ASN A 7 -13.64 0.02 17.17
CA ASN A 7 -14.52 -0.53 18.19
C ASN A 7 -14.24 -2.02 18.30
N VAL A 8 -13.88 -2.46 19.49
CA VAL A 8 -13.57 -3.86 19.80
C VAL A 8 -14.27 -4.25 21.09
N THR A 9 -14.59 -5.52 21.22
CA THR A 9 -15.01 -6.13 22.48
C THR A 9 -13.85 -6.21 23.46
N ASP A 10 -14.15 -6.44 24.75
CA ASP A 10 -13.11 -6.62 25.77
C ASP A 10 -12.25 -7.87 25.49
N GLU A 11 -12.85 -8.95 24.96
CA GLU A 11 -12.14 -10.17 24.57
C GLU A 11 -11.15 -9.92 23.42
N GLU A 12 -11.59 -9.23 22.37
CA GLU A 12 -10.72 -8.85 21.25
C GLU A 12 -9.60 -7.91 21.70
N LYS A 13 -9.91 -6.96 22.58
CA LYS A 13 -8.90 -6.05 23.15
C LYS A 13 -7.84 -6.82 23.92
N GLN A 14 -8.22 -7.81 24.73
CA GLN A 14 -7.28 -8.65 25.46
C GLN A 14 -6.41 -9.45 24.49
N LEU A 15 -7.02 -10.08 23.47
CA LEU A 15 -6.29 -10.84 22.46
C LEU A 15 -5.25 -9.99 21.72
N ILE A 16 -5.62 -8.78 21.28
CA ILE A 16 -4.72 -7.83 20.61
C ILE A 16 -3.57 -7.43 21.53
N THR A 17 -3.86 -7.18 22.81
CA THR A 17 -2.86 -6.80 23.81
C THR A 17 -1.86 -7.93 24.03
N ASP A 18 -2.34 -9.14 24.32
CA ASP A 18 -1.51 -10.33 24.55
C ASP A 18 -0.63 -10.64 23.34
N PHE A 19 -1.18 -10.54 22.13
CA PHE A 19 -0.42 -10.74 20.90
C PHE A 19 0.67 -9.68 20.72
N SER A 20 0.37 -8.41 20.98
CA SER A 20 1.35 -7.32 20.88
C SER A 20 2.50 -7.51 21.87
N GLU A 21 2.20 -7.90 23.11
CA GLU A 21 3.19 -8.18 24.15
C GLU A 21 4.07 -9.39 23.80
N ALA A 22 3.46 -10.49 23.33
CA ALA A 22 4.17 -11.68 22.92
C ALA A 22 5.17 -11.42 21.76
N ASN A 23 4.88 -10.43 20.92
CA ASN A 23 5.74 -10.03 19.80
C ASN A 23 6.60 -8.78 20.11
N ASN A 24 6.63 -8.35 21.38
CA ASN A 24 7.43 -7.22 21.87
C ASN A 24 7.23 -5.93 21.04
N MET A 25 5.97 -5.64 20.73
CA MET A 25 5.53 -4.47 19.96
C MET A 25 4.38 -3.75 20.67
N SER A 26 4.23 -2.45 20.43
CA SER A 26 3.04 -1.73 20.86
C SER A 26 1.82 -2.10 20.02
N ILE A 27 0.63 -1.91 20.57
CA ILE A 27 -0.63 -2.09 19.83
C ILE A 27 -0.65 -1.22 18.57
N SER A 28 -0.14 0.01 18.63
CA SER A 28 -0.10 0.90 17.46
C SER A 28 0.81 0.38 16.36
N GLU A 29 1.98 -0.18 16.70
CA GLU A 29 2.87 -0.81 15.71
C GLU A 29 2.26 -2.07 15.11
N LEU A 30 1.58 -2.89 15.92
CA LEU A 30 0.85 -4.06 15.44
C LEU A 30 -0.24 -3.68 14.44
N ILE A 31 -1.10 -2.72 14.80
CA ILE A 31 -2.19 -2.27 13.94
C ILE A 31 -1.65 -1.62 12.67
N LEU A 32 -0.55 -0.85 12.76
CA LEU A 32 0.08 -0.27 11.59
C LEU A 32 0.56 -1.34 10.61
N LYS A 33 1.27 -2.37 11.09
CA LYS A 33 1.72 -3.49 10.23
C LYS A 33 0.57 -4.19 9.52
N ILE A 34 -0.53 -4.44 10.24
CA ILE A 34 -1.72 -5.06 9.65
C ILE A 34 -2.29 -4.19 8.52
N ILE A 35 -2.31 -2.87 8.71
CA ILE A 35 -2.79 -1.94 7.67
C ILE A 35 -1.83 -1.94 6.48
N GLU A 36 -0.52 -1.91 6.70
CA GLU A 36 0.50 -1.98 5.64
C GLU A 36 0.35 -3.27 4.83
N ASP A 37 0.21 -4.42 5.49
CA ASP A 37 0.01 -5.71 4.81
C ASP A 37 -1.28 -5.71 3.96
N LEU A 38 -2.37 -5.12 4.46
CA LEU A 38 -3.62 -4.99 3.71
C LEU A 38 -3.51 -4.03 2.52
N GLU A 39 -2.75 -2.94 2.67
CA GLU A 39 -2.49 -1.98 1.59
C GLU A 39 -1.65 -2.63 0.50
N ASP A 40 -0.58 -3.34 0.86
CA ASP A 40 0.29 -4.07 -0.07
C ASP A 40 -0.50 -5.11 -0.90
N GLU A 41 -1.44 -5.83 -0.28
CA GLU A 41 -2.29 -6.80 -0.97
C GLU A 41 -3.23 -6.14 -2.00
N GLU A 42 -3.89 -5.05 -1.63
CA GLU A 42 -4.77 -4.31 -2.56
C GLU A 42 -3.97 -3.60 -3.66
N ASP A 43 -2.82 -3.01 -3.34
CA ASP A 43 -1.92 -2.39 -4.32
C ASP A 43 -1.39 -3.41 -5.31
N TYR A 44 -1.00 -4.60 -4.84
CA TYR A 44 -0.58 -5.69 -5.73
C TYR A 44 -1.71 -6.09 -6.68
N LYS A 45 -2.92 -6.26 -6.16
CA LYS A 45 -4.09 -6.62 -6.97
C LYS A 45 -4.40 -5.54 -8.00
N LEU A 46 -4.39 -4.27 -7.62
CA LEU A 46 -4.59 -3.14 -8.53
C LEU A 46 -3.51 -3.09 -9.61
N ALA A 47 -2.24 -3.33 -9.25
CA ALA A 47 -1.14 -3.39 -10.20
C ALA A 47 -1.34 -4.52 -11.21
N VAL A 48 -1.75 -5.72 -10.75
CA VAL A 48 -2.04 -6.87 -11.63
C VAL A 48 -3.22 -6.58 -12.55
N GLU A 49 -4.31 -5.98 -12.05
CA GLU A 49 -5.45 -5.57 -12.86
C GLU A 49 -5.02 -4.57 -13.94
N ARG A 50 -4.20 -3.58 -13.57
CA ARG A 50 -3.70 -2.57 -14.50
C ARG A 50 -2.76 -3.16 -15.55
N ILE A 51 -1.87 -4.07 -15.18
CA ILE A 51 -0.96 -4.75 -16.12
C ILE A 51 -1.74 -5.57 -17.14
N ASN A 52 -2.82 -6.24 -16.71
CA ASN A 52 -3.63 -7.11 -17.57
C ASN A 52 -4.76 -6.38 -18.31
N ASP A 53 -5.01 -5.10 -18.01
CA ASP A 53 -6.00 -4.30 -18.73
C ASP A 53 -5.62 -4.18 -20.22
N PRO A 54 -6.46 -4.64 -21.16
CA PRO A 54 -6.17 -4.56 -22.58
C PRO A 54 -6.08 -3.12 -23.12
N ASN A 55 -6.63 -2.14 -22.37
CA ASN A 55 -6.48 -0.71 -22.66
C ASN A 55 -5.27 -0.09 -21.95
N ASN A 56 -4.50 -0.89 -21.21
CA ASN A 56 -3.25 -0.43 -20.67
C ASN A 56 -2.27 -0.15 -21.81
N LYS A 57 -1.97 1.13 -22.04
CA LYS A 57 -0.87 1.52 -22.92
C LYS A 57 0.39 0.84 -22.39
N THR A 58 1.00 0.01 -23.22
CA THR A 58 2.38 -0.41 -22.99
C THR A 58 3.22 0.84 -22.83
N CYS A 59 4.02 0.89 -21.77
CA CYS A 59 4.99 1.95 -21.58
C CYS A 59 5.86 2.05 -22.84
N GLY A 60 5.84 3.21 -23.50
CA GLY A 60 6.72 3.48 -24.63
C GLY A 60 8.17 3.57 -24.19
N THR A 61 9.08 3.84 -25.12
CA THR A 61 10.44 4.24 -24.80
C THR A 61 10.45 5.45 -23.86
N LEU A 62 11.54 5.61 -23.09
CA LEU A 62 11.72 6.79 -22.22
C LEU A 62 11.52 8.12 -22.98
N LYS A 63 11.88 8.15 -24.26
CA LYS A 63 11.70 9.30 -25.14
C LYS A 63 10.22 9.57 -25.48
N GLU A 64 9.42 8.54 -25.71
CA GLU A 64 7.97 8.66 -25.93
C GLU A 64 7.26 9.16 -24.67
N LEU A 65 7.65 8.64 -23.50
CA LEU A 65 7.16 9.14 -22.21
C LEU A 65 7.53 10.60 -21.99
N ALA A 66 8.81 10.95 -22.15
CA ALA A 66 9.28 12.33 -22.00
C ALA A 66 8.48 13.30 -22.90
N THR A 67 8.26 12.91 -24.17
CA THR A 67 7.45 13.68 -25.12
C THR A 67 6.00 13.84 -24.65
N GLU A 68 5.35 12.78 -24.12
CA GLU A 68 3.98 12.84 -23.58
C GLU A 68 3.85 13.79 -22.39
N PHE A 69 4.90 13.92 -21.57
CA PHE A 69 4.96 14.84 -20.43
C PHE A 69 5.58 16.21 -20.76
N GLY A 70 5.88 16.50 -22.03
CA GLY A 70 6.44 17.79 -22.47
C GLY A 70 7.88 18.02 -22.02
N ILE A 71 8.63 16.95 -21.78
CA ILE A 71 10.06 16.96 -21.45
C ILE A 71 10.87 16.72 -22.72
N ASP A 72 11.86 17.58 -22.97
CA ASP A 72 12.84 17.33 -24.03
C ASP A 72 13.86 16.28 -23.54
N TYR A 73 13.76 15.06 -24.08
CA TYR A 73 14.64 13.96 -23.72
C TYR A 73 16.07 14.14 -24.25
N ASP A 74 16.24 14.87 -25.36
CA ASP A 74 17.56 15.03 -25.98
C ASP A 74 18.37 16.17 -25.30
N GLU A 75 17.73 16.99 -24.46
CA GLU A 75 18.34 18.05 -23.65
C GLU A 75 18.62 17.65 -22.17
N LEU A 76 18.35 16.39 -21.80
CA LEU A 76 18.52 15.84 -20.44
C LEU A 76 19.94 15.32 -20.15
#